data_AF-A0A359GTD3-F1
#
_entry.id   AF-A0A359GTD3-F1
#
_cell.length_a   1.000
_cell.length_b   1.000
_cell.length_c   1.000
_cell.angle_alpha   90.00
_cell.angle_beta   90.00
_cell.angle_gamma   90.00
#
_symmetry.space_group_name_H-M   'P 1'
#
loop_
_entity.id
_entity.type
_entity.pdbx_description
1 polymer ?
#
loop_
_entity_poly.entity_id
_entity_poly.type
_entity_poly.pdbx_seq_one_letter_code
_entity_poly.pdbx_strand_id
1 'polypeptide(L)'
;VTRYFGHRLELNQLITWGGFISVLGITLAFILLSSGIKHPLALFAPIAVSVFGNGITLPNAMAAAINEFPNFAGSASGLTGFLQMGFSAVAAQVVALIFNGTVYPLLLMMFAAAILSLVSLKLGVSAERHGGAV
;
A
#
# COMPACT_ATOMS: atom_id res chain seq x y z
N VAL A 1 2.03 -2.38 29.83
CA VAL A 1 3.00 -2.24 28.71
C VAL A 1 2.86 -3.36 27.68
N THR A 2 2.75 -4.64 28.07
CA THR A 2 2.61 -5.79 27.15
C THR A 2 1.34 -5.80 26.27
N ARG A 3 0.18 -5.34 26.77
CA ARG A 3 -1.07 -5.30 25.98
C ARG A 3 -1.10 -4.23 24.88
N TYR A 4 -0.37 -3.12 25.04
CA TYR A 4 -0.34 -2.02 24.06
C TYR A 4 0.64 -2.30 22.92
N PHE A 5 1.80 -2.91 23.23
CA PHE A 5 2.77 -3.38 22.23
C PHE A 5 2.23 -4.53 21.38
N GLY A 6 1.45 -5.44 21.96
CA GLY A 6 0.82 -6.55 21.23
C GLY A 6 -0.08 -6.04 20.08
N HIS A 7 -0.87 -5.01 20.34
CA HIS A 7 -1.81 -4.49 19.33
C HIS A 7 -1.10 -3.86 18.12
N ARG A 8 0.03 -3.18 18.33
CA ARG A 8 0.84 -2.59 17.23
C ARG A 8 1.51 -3.66 16.37
N LEU A 9 1.99 -4.74 17.00
CA LEU A 9 2.56 -5.88 16.30
C LEU A 9 1.51 -6.63 15.47
N GLU A 10 0.28 -6.76 15.99
CA GLU A 10 -0.86 -7.34 15.26
C GLU A 10 -1.26 -6.47 14.05
N LEU A 11 -1.33 -5.14 14.20
CA LEU A 11 -1.63 -4.22 13.10
C LEU A 11 -0.56 -4.27 12.00
N ASN A 12 0.73 -4.26 12.36
CA ASN A 12 1.82 -4.36 11.38
C ASN A 12 1.80 -5.69 10.62
N GLN A 13 1.38 -6.79 11.25
CA GLN A 13 1.19 -8.07 10.56
C GLN A 13 0.04 -8.00 9.55
N LEU A 14 -1.11 -7.46 9.93
CA LEU A 14 -2.27 -7.32 9.03
C LEU A 14 -1.93 -6.45 7.82
N ILE A 15 -1.23 -5.33 8.04
CA ILE A 15 -0.74 -4.45 6.97
C ILE A 15 0.22 -5.20 6.04
N THR A 16 1.11 -6.00 6.59
CA THR A 16 2.08 -6.80 5.81
C THR A 16 1.37 -7.85 4.95
N TRP A 17 0.41 -8.59 5.51
CA TRP A 17 -0.39 -9.58 4.78
C TRP A 17 -1.20 -8.93 3.65
N GLY A 18 -1.86 -7.80 3.93
CA GLY A 18 -2.57 -7.02 2.92
C GLY A 18 -1.65 -6.57 1.79
N GLY A 19 -0.45 -6.08 2.12
CA GLY A 19 0.56 -5.69 1.14
C GLY A 19 1.04 -6.85 0.27
N PHE A 20 1.24 -8.05 0.83
CA PHE A 20 1.57 -9.25 0.06
C PHE A 20 0.46 -9.64 -0.91
N ILE A 21 -0.80 -9.63 -0.46
CA ILE A 21 -1.96 -9.90 -1.32
C ILE A 21 -2.02 -8.87 -2.47
N SER A 22 -1.78 -7.59 -2.17
CA SER A 22 -1.73 -6.51 -3.16
C SER A 22 -0.68 -6.75 -4.24
N VAL A 23 0.55 -7.10 -3.84
CA VAL A 23 1.65 -7.38 -4.76
C VAL A 23 1.38 -8.64 -5.59
N LEU A 24 0.83 -9.70 -4.98
CA LEU A 24 0.46 -10.91 -5.71
C LEU A 24 -0.58 -10.63 -6.79
N GLY A 25 -1.62 -9.84 -6.49
CA GLY A 25 -2.64 -9.45 -7.48
C GLY A 25 -2.05 -8.67 -8.67
N ILE A 26 -1.16 -7.71 -8.41
CA ILE A 26 -0.51 -6.92 -9.47
C ILE A 26 0.45 -7.77 -10.30
N THR A 27 1.23 -8.66 -9.64
CA THR A 27 2.15 -9.58 -10.32
C THR A 27 1.38 -10.53 -11.23
N LEU A 28 0.25 -11.06 -10.74
CA LEU A 28 -0.63 -11.93 -11.51
C LEU A 28 -1.22 -11.19 -12.72
N ALA A 29 -1.67 -9.93 -12.55
CA ALA A 29 -2.11 -9.10 -13.67
C ALA A 29 -1.02 -8.96 -14.75
N PHE A 30 0.23 -8.71 -14.32
CA PHE A 30 1.36 -8.54 -15.23
C PHE A 30 1.66 -9.82 -16.04
N ILE A 31 1.64 -10.98 -15.39
CA ILE A 31 1.86 -12.29 -16.04
C ILE A 31 0.74 -12.59 -17.06
N LEU A 32 -0.53 -12.38 -16.67
CA LEU A 32 -1.67 -12.64 -17.55
C LEU A 32 -1.66 -11.73 -18.78
N LEU A 33 -1.32 -10.45 -18.62
CA LEU A 33 -1.24 -9.51 -19.72
C LEU A 33 -0.06 -9.81 -20.65
N SER A 34 1.10 -10.17 -20.09
CA SER A 34 2.29 -10.56 -20.87
C SER A 34 2.10 -11.88 -21.63
N SER A 35 1.16 -12.73 -21.19
CA SER A 35 0.77 -13.96 -21.89
C SER A 35 -0.14 -13.71 -23.09
N GLY A 36 -0.47 -12.44 -23.39
CA GLY A 36 -1.27 -12.05 -24.55
C GLY A 36 -2.79 -12.24 -24.38
N ILE A 37 -3.25 -12.56 -23.17
CA ILE A 37 -4.67 -12.75 -22.86
C ILE A 37 -5.33 -11.37 -22.77
N LYS A 38 -6.02 -10.95 -23.83
CA LYS A 38 -6.71 -9.65 -23.93
C LYS A 38 -8.12 -9.65 -23.32
N HIS A 39 -8.46 -10.66 -22.52
CA HIS A 39 -9.77 -10.77 -21.92
C HIS A 39 -9.91 -9.79 -20.75
N PRO A 40 -11.00 -9.01 -20.62
CA PRO A 40 -11.17 -8.05 -19.51
C PRO A 40 -11.01 -8.68 -18.13
N LEU A 41 -11.53 -9.91 -17.92
CA LEU A 41 -11.36 -10.64 -16.66
C LEU A 41 -9.89 -10.92 -16.29
N ALA A 42 -8.99 -11.02 -17.26
CA ALA A 42 -7.56 -11.22 -17.00
C ALA A 42 -6.91 -10.02 -16.30
N LEU A 43 -7.55 -8.86 -16.37
CA LEU A 43 -7.14 -7.64 -15.67
C LEU A 43 -7.99 -7.40 -14.41
N PHE A 44 -9.31 -7.53 -14.50
CA PHE A 44 -10.19 -7.23 -13.36
C PHE A 44 -10.02 -8.20 -12.20
N ALA A 45 -9.89 -9.50 -12.45
CA ALA A 45 -9.78 -10.47 -11.37
C ALA A 45 -8.50 -10.29 -10.53
N PRO A 46 -7.30 -10.13 -11.12
CA PRO A 46 -6.09 -9.89 -10.33
C PRO A 46 -6.07 -8.51 -9.67
N ILE A 47 -6.61 -7.48 -10.32
CA ILE A 47 -6.75 -6.15 -9.71
C ILE A 47 -7.72 -6.21 -8.53
N ALA A 48 -8.83 -6.94 -8.61
CA ALA A 48 -9.77 -7.10 -7.49
C ALA A 48 -9.08 -7.74 -6.27
N VAL A 49 -8.23 -8.75 -6.47
CA VAL A 49 -7.39 -9.31 -5.40
C VAL A 49 -6.48 -8.24 -4.81
N SER A 50 -5.87 -7.41 -5.67
CA SER A 50 -5.02 -6.33 -5.19
C SER A 50 -5.78 -5.27 -4.38
N VAL A 51 -6.98 -4.90 -4.83
CA VAL A 51 -7.87 -3.97 -4.13
C VAL A 51 -8.30 -4.55 -2.77
N PHE A 52 -8.55 -5.85 -2.69
CA PHE A 52 -8.83 -6.52 -1.43
C PHE A 52 -7.66 -6.41 -0.43
N GLY A 53 -6.43 -6.64 -0.89
CA GLY A 53 -5.22 -6.43 -0.07
C GLY A 53 -5.07 -4.98 0.41
N ASN A 54 -5.38 -4.00 -0.44
CA ASN A 54 -5.42 -2.59 -0.07
C ASN A 54 -6.52 -2.28 0.96
N GLY A 55 -7.69 -2.94 0.87
CA GLY A 55 -8.78 -2.82 1.83
C GLY A 55 -8.41 -3.28 3.24
N ILE A 56 -7.47 -4.22 3.36
CA ILE A 56 -6.88 -4.61 4.65
C ILE A 56 -5.81 -3.58 5.06
N THR A 57 -4.94 -3.20 4.14
CA THR A 57 -3.75 -2.38 4.43
C THR A 57 -4.09 -0.96 4.86
N LEU A 58 -4.93 -0.26 4.09
CA LEU A 58 -5.20 1.17 4.27
C LEU A 58 -5.81 1.53 5.64
N PRO A 59 -6.91 0.91 6.12
CA PRO A 59 -7.49 1.29 7.41
C PRO A 59 -6.57 0.96 8.58
N ASN A 60 -5.84 -0.16 8.52
CA ASN A 60 -4.89 -0.53 9.57
C ASN A 60 -3.68 0.41 9.62
N ALA A 61 -3.15 0.82 8.45
CA ALA A 61 -2.06 1.78 8.36
C ALA A 61 -2.48 3.18 8.86
N MET A 62 -3.69 3.64 8.50
CA MET A 62 -4.23 4.91 8.98
C MET A 62 -4.44 4.89 10.50
N ALA A 63 -5.00 3.80 11.04
CA ALA A 63 -5.15 3.63 12.48
C ALA A 63 -3.80 3.63 13.21
N ALA A 64 -2.79 2.95 12.66
CA ALA A 64 -1.43 2.94 13.23
C ALA A 64 -0.81 4.36 13.24
N ALA A 65 -0.92 5.11 12.15
CA ALA A 65 -0.40 6.47 12.05
C ALA A 65 -1.08 7.46 13.02
N ILE A 66 -2.40 7.36 13.19
CA ILE A 66 -3.16 8.22 14.11
C ILE A 66 -2.85 7.85 15.58
N ASN A 67 -2.77 6.56 15.90
CA ASN A 67 -2.47 6.07 17.25
C ASN A 67 -1.03 6.35 17.71
N GLU A 68 -0.13 6.73 16.80
CA GLU A 68 1.22 7.19 17.15
C GLU A 68 1.19 8.53 17.91
N PHE A 69 0.28 9.43 17.54
CA PHE A 69 0.17 10.76 18.13
C PHE A 69 -1.23 11.02 18.70
N PRO A 70 -1.64 10.31 19.78
CA PRO A 70 -2.99 10.38 20.30
C PRO A 70 -3.39 11.79 20.78
N ASN A 71 -2.43 12.56 21.32
CA ASN A 71 -2.64 13.94 21.75
C ASN A 71 -2.85 14.93 20.58
N PHE A 72 -2.48 14.54 19.35
CA PHE A 72 -2.62 15.33 18.13
C PHE A 72 -3.41 14.58 17.04
N ALA A 73 -4.33 13.70 17.44
CA ALA A 73 -5.03 12.80 16.53
C ALA A 73 -5.74 13.53 15.38
N GLY A 74 -6.33 14.72 15.64
CA GLY A 74 -6.96 15.55 14.61
C GLY A 74 -5.98 16.05 13.55
N SER A 75 -4.83 16.59 13.99
CA SER A 75 -3.76 17.05 13.09
C SER A 75 -3.08 15.89 12.35
N ALA A 76 -2.82 14.78 13.04
CA ALA A 76 -2.25 13.58 12.45
C ALA A 76 -3.15 13.02 11.35
N SER A 77 -4.46 12.86 11.62
CA SER A 77 -5.44 12.44 10.62
C SER A 77 -5.51 13.40 9.43
N GLY A 78 -5.60 14.71 9.68
CA GLY A 78 -5.60 15.73 8.61
C GLY A 78 -4.35 15.67 7.73
N LEU A 79 -3.16 15.54 8.33
CA LEU A 79 -1.89 15.42 7.60
C LEU A 79 -1.81 14.11 6.80
N THR A 80 -2.23 12.97 7.38
CA THR A 80 -2.24 11.68 6.68
C THR A 80 -3.14 11.71 5.44
N GLY A 81 -4.34 12.30 5.54
CA GLY A 81 -5.24 12.48 4.41
C GLY A 81 -4.69 13.44 3.35
N PHE A 82 -4.11 14.57 3.77
CA PHE A 82 -3.48 15.53 2.87
C PHE A 82 -2.35 14.88 2.07
N LEU A 83 -1.43 14.17 2.74
CA LEU A 83 -0.33 13.49 2.08
C LEU A 83 -0.84 12.38 1.15
N GLN A 84 -1.79 11.56 1.59
CA GLN A 84 -2.38 10.50 0.77
C GLN A 84 -2.97 11.06 -0.53
N MET A 85 -3.77 12.12 -0.45
CA MET A 85 -4.39 12.74 -1.63
C MET A 85 -3.35 13.45 -2.50
N GLY A 86 -2.38 14.16 -1.90
CA GLY A 86 -1.29 14.81 -2.62
C GLY A 86 -0.47 13.81 -3.43
N PHE A 87 -0.04 12.71 -2.83
CA PHE A 87 0.68 11.65 -3.55
C PHE A 87 -0.18 10.99 -4.62
N SER A 88 -1.48 10.77 -4.35
CA SER A 88 -2.40 10.21 -5.34
C SER A 88 -2.56 11.12 -6.57
N ALA A 89 -2.65 12.44 -6.37
CA ALA A 89 -2.73 13.42 -7.45
C ALA A 89 -1.45 13.44 -8.29
N VAL A 90 -0.28 13.46 -7.65
CA VAL A 90 1.02 13.40 -8.35
C VAL A 90 1.14 12.09 -9.12
N ALA A 91 0.83 10.95 -8.50
CA ALA A 91 0.89 9.64 -9.14
C ALA A 91 -0.04 9.56 -10.36
N ALA A 92 -1.28 10.04 -10.24
CA ALA A 92 -2.23 10.12 -11.35
C ALA A 92 -1.70 10.99 -12.49
N GLN A 93 -1.11 12.14 -12.18
CA GLN A 93 -0.53 13.03 -13.19
C GLN A 93 0.68 12.38 -13.88
N VAL A 94 1.54 11.67 -13.14
CA VAL A 94 2.69 10.98 -13.75
C VAL A 94 2.22 9.86 -14.67
N VAL A 95 1.24 9.05 -14.23
CA VAL A 95 0.61 8.01 -15.07
C VAL A 95 0.03 8.61 -16.35
N ALA A 96 -0.66 9.75 -16.25
CA ALA A 96 -1.23 10.43 -17.41
C ALA A 96 -0.16 10.88 -18.42
N LEU A 97 1.01 11.33 -17.96
CA LEU A 97 2.11 11.75 -18.83
C LEU A 97 2.78 10.58 -19.57
N ILE A 98 2.89 9.41 -18.93
CA ILE A 98 3.49 8.20 -19.52
C ILE A 98 2.47 7.33 -20.26
N PHE A 99 1.20 7.75 -20.30
CA PHE A 99 0.13 6.95 -20.88
C PHE A 99 0.28 6.90 -22.41
N ASN A 100 0.50 5.70 -22.93
CA ASN A 100 0.73 5.45 -24.36
C ASN A 100 -0.46 4.70 -25.01
N GLY A 101 -1.67 4.81 -24.46
CA GLY A 101 -2.85 4.07 -24.93
C GLY A 101 -2.86 2.58 -24.56
N THR A 102 -1.89 2.13 -23.77
CA THR A 102 -1.79 0.74 -23.28
C THR A 102 -1.90 0.68 -21.76
N VAL A 103 -2.11 -0.52 -21.22
CA VAL A 103 -2.30 -0.74 -19.78
C VAL A 103 -0.96 -0.92 -19.03
N TYR A 104 0.14 -1.14 -19.76
CA TYR A 104 1.45 -1.38 -19.18
C TYR A 104 1.99 -0.24 -18.30
N PRO A 105 1.87 1.05 -18.67
CA PRO A 105 2.35 2.15 -17.82
C PRO A 105 1.64 2.21 -16.47
N LEU A 106 0.33 1.93 -16.45
CA LEU A 106 -0.47 1.86 -15.24
C LEU A 106 -0.03 0.68 -14.35
N LEU A 107 0.12 -0.51 -14.92
CA LEU A 107 0.56 -1.70 -14.18
C LEU A 107 1.96 -1.54 -13.59
N LEU A 108 2.88 -0.94 -14.35
CA LEU A 108 4.25 -0.69 -13.89
C LEU A 108 4.26 0.29 -12.72
N MET A 109 3.45 1.34 -12.76
CA MET A 109 3.29 2.27 -11.64
C MET A 109 2.68 1.62 -10.41
N MET A 110 1.63 0.81 -10.58
CA MET A 110 1.03 0.05 -9.48
C MET A 110 2.04 -0.91 -8.85
N PHE A 111 2.83 -1.61 -9.66
CA PHE A 111 3.86 -2.53 -9.19
C PHE A 111 4.97 -1.82 -8.42
N ALA A 112 5.48 -0.70 -8.96
CA ALA A 112 6.48 0.13 -8.30
C ALA A 112 5.96 0.69 -6.97
N ALA A 113 4.73 1.19 -6.93
CA ALA A 113 4.10 1.69 -5.71
C ALA A 113 3.91 0.58 -4.67
N ALA A 114 3.51 -0.62 -5.08
CA ALA A 114 3.32 -1.75 -4.18
C ALA A 114 4.66 -2.23 -3.57
N ILE A 115 5.73 -2.27 -4.36
CA ILE A 115 7.09 -2.56 -3.85
C ILE A 115 7.53 -1.47 -2.88
N LEU A 116 7.37 -0.19 -3.25
CA LEU A 116 7.75 0.93 -2.40
C LEU A 116 7.01 0.92 -1.06
N SER A 117 5.73 0.54 -1.07
CA SER A 117 4.92 0.35 0.13
C SER A 117 5.50 -0.74 1.04
N LEU A 118 5.82 -1.92 0.49
CA LEU A 118 6.44 -3.01 1.27
C LEU A 118 7.81 -2.64 1.83
N VAL A 119 8.64 -1.94 1.05
CA VAL A 119 9.96 -1.48 1.50
C VAL A 119 9.81 -0.46 2.62
N SER A 120 8.93 0.53 2.47
CA SER A 120 8.63 1.53 3.50
C SER A 120 8.15 0.87 4.80
N LEU A 121 7.26 -0.13 4.70
CA LEU A 121 6.79 -0.89 5.85
C LEU A 121 7.91 -1.66 6.55
N LYS A 122 8.77 -2.36 5.80
CA LYS A 122 9.92 -3.07 6.38
C LYS A 122 10.91 -2.14 7.06
N LEU A 123 11.20 -0.99 6.45
CA LEU A 123 12.09 0.02 7.04
C LEU A 123 11.49 0.61 8.32
N GLY A 124 10.20 0.93 8.32
CA GLY A 124 9.48 1.41 9.51
C GLY A 124 9.53 0.40 10.67
N VAL A 125 9.18 -0.87 10.39
CA VAL A 125 9.25 -1.95 11.39
C VAL A 125 10.67 -2.19 11.90
N SER A 126 11.68 -2.07 11.02
CA SER A 126 13.08 -2.23 11.41
C SER A 126 13.60 -1.05 12.25
N ALA A 127 13.15 0.17 11.97
CA ALA A 127 13.50 1.37 12.74
C ALA A 127 12.89 1.32 14.15
N GLU A 128 11.63 0.89 14.28
CA GLU A 128 10.98 0.68 15.58
C GLU A 128 11.71 -0.35 16.45
N ARG A 129 12.26 -1.41 15.85
CA ARG A 129 13.06 -2.42 16.57
C ARG A 129 14.40 -1.91 17.10
N HIS A 130 15.02 -0.91 16.46
CA HIS A 130 16.32 -0.39 16.88
C HIS A 130 16.21 0.84 17.79
N GLY A 131 15.11 1.61 17.72
CA GLY A 131 14.84 2.76 18.58
C GLY A 131 14.35 2.40 20.00
N GLY A 132 13.94 1.14 20.23
CA GLY A 132 13.51 0.65 21.55
C GLY A 132 14.64 0.19 22.49
N ALA A 133 15.90 0.45 22.14
CA ALA A 133 17.09 0.08 22.93
C ALA A 133 17.82 1.30 23.55
N VAL A 134 17.13 2.42 23.73
CA VAL A 134 17.64 3.60 24.45
C VAL A 134 16.64 4.07 25.49
#